data_AF-A0A5K1JZK3-F1
#
_entry.id   AF-A0A5K1JZK3-F1
#
_cell.length_a   1.000
_cell.length_b   1.000
_cell.length_c   1.000
_cell.angle_alpha   90.00
_cell.angle_beta   90.00
_cell.angle_gamma   90.00
#
_symmetry.space_group_name_H-M   'P 1'
#
loop_
_entity.id
_entity.type
_entity.pdbx_description
1 polymer ?
#
loop_
_entity_poly.entity_id
_entity_poly.type
_entity_poly.pdbx_seq_one_letter_code
_entity_poly.pdbx_strand_id
1 'polypeptide(L)'
;MHQLRALTITFNLDDDPDYRSWTSDPRLEPLSAAAVSRLTRVTVPAVLLPSFSVSCLQHITLTNMCGRFSPEGRLASYEGLCQALAICAASLESLVLLNVAPRAYDSPSPSLSISLPALRHLRITDTARRCTLALSHIAFPDSTHIGCTNVDNGALCATLPIDSASVNAHLSATDSVAIRSTADATSVHCLAGPDGREVLCVGLAGIRRGLRPDDLVRLFRQGARVTRLTVAGLDGRDVPGVEFRAFPHLVRLDVSGEMAGYVLQNLARRDDEAGDLDGVRRRGNGVCPGLETLVVDFHFAQGTVKGELGAALRNGDVSVVEADLHRRCTELVRTLAQRLQMGGSNISRLEFGCTEQSRFVGPNERKCTPTLRVWPTGSESWRPIVEPLEKLVDGPVVFTGYHFFAVDQLKAQ
;
A
#
# COMPACT_ATOMS: atom_id res chain seq x y z
N MET A 1 -40.61 0.63 -19.99
CA MET A 1 -40.11 -0.40 -19.05
C MET A 1 -38.68 -0.08 -18.69
N HIS A 2 -38.39 0.28 -17.44
CA HIS A 2 -37.02 0.48 -16.96
C HIS A 2 -36.36 -0.90 -16.82
N GLN A 3 -35.29 -1.14 -17.57
CA GLN A 3 -34.56 -2.42 -17.53
C GLN A 3 -33.46 -2.36 -16.47
N LEU A 4 -33.46 -3.34 -15.57
CA LEU A 4 -32.51 -3.45 -14.46
C LEU A 4 -31.09 -3.69 -14.98
N ARG A 5 -30.15 -2.79 -14.65
CA ARG A 5 -28.72 -2.89 -15.04
C ARG A 5 -27.78 -3.23 -13.89
N ALA A 6 -28.18 -2.88 -12.67
CA ALA A 6 -27.43 -3.14 -11.45
C ALA A 6 -28.36 -3.73 -10.40
N LEU A 7 -27.87 -4.72 -9.65
CA LEU A 7 -28.58 -5.37 -8.56
C LEU A 7 -27.69 -5.42 -7.33
N THR A 8 -28.21 -4.96 -6.20
CA THR A 8 -27.57 -5.09 -4.88
C THR A 8 -28.51 -5.87 -3.97
N ILE A 9 -28.01 -6.96 -3.40
CA ILE A 9 -28.73 -7.75 -2.40
C ILE A 9 -27.97 -7.65 -1.08
N THR A 10 -28.68 -7.34 0.00
CA THR A 10 -28.14 -7.28 1.36
C THR A 10 -29.09 -7.96 2.31
N PHE A 11 -28.57 -8.69 3.29
CA PHE A 11 -29.35 -9.24 4.40
C PHE A 11 -29.22 -8.34 5.63
N ASN A 12 -30.33 -8.11 6.34
CA ASN A 12 -30.26 -7.58 7.70
C ASN A 12 -30.17 -8.75 8.67
N LEU A 13 -28.99 -8.92 9.29
CA LEU A 13 -28.73 -10.06 10.18
C LEU A 13 -29.25 -9.82 11.60
N ASP A 14 -29.47 -8.56 11.99
CA ASP A 14 -29.90 -8.21 13.35
C ASP A 14 -31.39 -8.50 13.60
N ASP A 15 -32.18 -8.61 12.53
CA ASP A 15 -33.63 -8.80 12.59
C ASP A 15 -34.07 -10.27 12.43
N ASP A 16 -33.16 -11.20 12.11
CA ASP A 16 -33.51 -12.59 11.78
C ASP A 16 -32.76 -13.60 12.68
N PRO A 17 -33.43 -14.25 13.65
CA PRO A 17 -32.80 -15.25 14.51
C PRO A 17 -32.33 -16.51 13.77
N ASP A 18 -32.82 -16.74 12.55
CA ASP A 18 -32.52 -17.91 11.71
C ASP A 18 -31.56 -17.58 10.55
N TYR A 19 -30.85 -16.45 10.60
CA TYR A 19 -29.91 -16.03 9.54
C TYR A 19 -28.92 -17.12 9.12
N ARG A 20 -28.54 -18.01 10.06
CA ARG A 20 -27.64 -19.15 9.82
C ARG A 20 -28.18 -20.15 8.82
N SER A 21 -29.51 -20.33 8.75
CA SER A 21 -30.17 -21.28 7.87
C SER A 21 -30.06 -20.84 6.40
N TRP A 22 -30.33 -19.56 6.11
CA TRP A 22 -30.28 -19.04 4.74
C TRP A 22 -28.84 -18.80 4.25
N THR A 23 -27.89 -18.57 5.15
CA THR A 23 -26.47 -18.50 4.78
C THR A 23 -25.89 -19.87 4.45
N SER A 24 -26.45 -20.95 5.01
CA SER A 24 -25.96 -22.32 4.77
C SER A 24 -26.60 -22.96 3.54
N ASP A 25 -27.88 -22.66 3.28
CA ASP A 25 -28.65 -23.18 2.14
C ASP A 25 -29.66 -22.11 1.67
N PRO A 26 -29.21 -21.13 0.87
CA PRO A 26 -30.10 -20.10 0.36
C PRO A 26 -31.09 -20.71 -0.63
N ARG A 27 -32.34 -20.90 -0.19
CA ARG A 27 -33.46 -21.36 -1.02
C ARG A 27 -33.97 -20.24 -1.93
N LEU A 28 -33.11 -19.76 -2.82
CA LEU A 28 -33.49 -18.80 -3.85
C LEU A 28 -33.60 -19.49 -5.20
N GLU A 29 -34.71 -19.20 -5.90
CA GLU A 29 -34.82 -19.57 -7.31
C GLU A 29 -33.68 -18.89 -8.11
N PRO A 30 -33.03 -19.60 -9.05
CA PRO A 30 -31.98 -19.03 -9.86
C PRO A 30 -32.48 -17.81 -10.63
N LEU A 31 -31.70 -16.72 -10.61
CA LEU A 31 -31.98 -15.55 -11.43
C LEU A 31 -31.70 -15.91 -12.89
N SER A 32 -32.78 -16.18 -13.64
CA SER A 32 -32.71 -16.51 -15.07
C SER A 32 -32.22 -15.33 -15.89
N ALA A 33 -31.26 -15.58 -16.80
CA ALA A 33 -30.80 -14.59 -17.78
C ALA A 33 -31.95 -13.98 -18.60
N ALA A 34 -33.05 -14.70 -18.81
CA ALA A 34 -34.21 -14.18 -19.52
C ALA A 34 -34.92 -13.04 -18.76
N ALA A 35 -34.93 -13.12 -17.42
CA ALA A 35 -35.57 -12.12 -16.57
C ALA A 35 -34.72 -10.85 -16.40
N VAL A 36 -33.39 -10.98 -16.51
CA VAL A 36 -32.43 -9.90 -16.25
C VAL A 36 -31.34 -9.79 -17.32
N SER A 37 -31.74 -9.84 -18.60
CA SER A 37 -30.83 -9.91 -19.76
C SER A 37 -29.84 -8.76 -19.93
N ARG A 38 -30.03 -7.64 -19.21
CA ARG A 38 -29.15 -6.45 -19.24
C ARG A 38 -28.45 -6.18 -17.91
N LEU A 39 -28.52 -7.12 -16.97
CA LEU A 39 -27.83 -7.00 -15.69
C LEU A 39 -26.32 -7.15 -15.91
N THR A 40 -25.58 -6.05 -15.73
CA THR A 40 -24.12 -6.04 -15.91
C THR A 40 -23.37 -5.95 -14.58
N ARG A 41 -24.04 -5.54 -13.50
CA ARG A 41 -23.42 -5.37 -12.19
C ARG A 41 -24.23 -6.05 -11.10
N VAL A 42 -23.53 -6.81 -10.25
CA VAL A 42 -24.12 -7.45 -9.08
C VAL A 42 -23.25 -7.28 -7.85
N THR A 43 -23.88 -6.92 -6.74
CA THR A 43 -23.29 -6.92 -5.39
C THR A 43 -24.14 -7.78 -4.49
N VAL A 44 -23.63 -8.94 -4.10
CA VAL A 44 -24.41 -9.98 -3.41
C VAL A 44 -23.60 -10.69 -2.34
N PRO A 45 -24.28 -11.30 -1.35
CA PRO A 45 -23.67 -12.25 -0.45
C PRO A 45 -23.09 -13.44 -1.22
N ALA A 46 -21.91 -13.91 -0.83
CA ALA A 46 -21.16 -14.92 -1.57
C ALA A 46 -21.94 -16.22 -1.81
N VAL A 47 -22.76 -16.60 -0.82
CA VAL A 47 -23.59 -17.81 -0.82
C VAL A 47 -24.62 -17.82 -1.94
N LEU A 48 -24.97 -16.65 -2.50
CA LEU A 48 -25.92 -16.53 -3.60
C LEU A 48 -25.26 -16.66 -4.98
N LEU A 49 -23.93 -16.68 -5.07
CA LEU A 49 -23.23 -16.72 -6.35
C LEU A 49 -23.71 -17.86 -7.27
N PRO A 50 -23.90 -19.12 -6.79
CA PRO A 50 -24.36 -20.22 -7.65
C PRO A 50 -25.75 -20.00 -8.27
N SER A 51 -26.58 -19.15 -7.66
CA SER A 51 -27.93 -18.83 -8.15
C SER A 51 -27.94 -17.84 -9.33
N PHE A 52 -26.78 -17.27 -9.70
CA PHE A 52 -26.67 -16.35 -10.83
C PHE A 52 -26.20 -17.07 -12.09
N SER A 53 -27.11 -17.26 -13.04
CA SER A 53 -26.79 -17.77 -14.38
C SER A 53 -26.92 -16.66 -15.43
N VAL A 54 -26.17 -15.57 -15.26
CA VAL A 54 -26.24 -14.38 -16.12
C VAL A 54 -24.90 -14.14 -16.81
N SER A 55 -24.83 -14.46 -18.10
CA SER A 55 -23.59 -14.41 -18.89
C SER A 55 -23.13 -13.00 -19.26
N CYS A 56 -24.00 -11.98 -19.16
CA CYS A 56 -23.66 -10.60 -19.48
C CYS A 56 -23.12 -9.79 -18.28
N LEU A 57 -22.85 -10.46 -17.15
CA LEU A 57 -22.26 -9.80 -15.99
C LEU A 57 -20.84 -9.33 -16.31
N GLN A 58 -20.58 -8.06 -15.98
CA GLN A 58 -19.29 -7.38 -16.15
C GLN A 58 -18.65 -7.03 -14.81
N HIS A 59 -19.44 -6.86 -13.76
CA HIS A 59 -18.96 -6.49 -12.43
C HIS A 59 -19.63 -7.35 -11.36
N ILE A 60 -18.82 -8.09 -10.60
CA ILE A 60 -19.27 -8.92 -9.50
C ILE A 60 -18.58 -8.48 -8.22
N THR A 61 -19.36 -8.18 -7.19
CA THR A 61 -18.88 -7.99 -5.82
C THR A 61 -19.54 -9.02 -4.92
N LEU A 62 -18.73 -9.87 -4.30
CA LEU A 62 -19.15 -10.88 -3.34
C LEU A 62 -18.74 -10.46 -1.94
N THR A 63 -19.67 -10.54 -1.00
CA THR A 63 -19.44 -10.18 0.40
C THR A 63 -19.79 -11.32 1.34
N ASN A 64 -19.00 -11.48 2.40
CA ASN A 64 -19.37 -12.31 3.54
C ASN A 64 -20.07 -11.42 4.57
N MET A 65 -21.40 -11.49 4.58
CA MET A 65 -22.25 -10.66 5.44
C MET A 65 -22.14 -11.06 6.91
N CYS A 66 -21.79 -12.31 7.23
CA CYS A 66 -21.65 -12.80 8.60
C CYS A 66 -20.33 -12.38 9.28
N GLY A 67 -19.52 -11.58 8.57
CA GLY A 67 -18.25 -11.08 9.06
C GLY A 67 -17.08 -12.04 8.80
N ARG A 68 -15.86 -11.50 8.90
CA ARG A 68 -14.62 -12.17 8.46
C ARG A 68 -14.32 -13.51 9.14
N PHE A 69 -14.82 -13.72 10.36
CA PHE A 69 -14.56 -14.94 11.14
C PHE A 69 -15.65 -16.01 11.00
N SER A 70 -16.80 -15.67 10.43
CA SER A 70 -17.89 -16.62 10.25
C SER A 70 -17.65 -17.51 9.02
N PRO A 71 -17.67 -18.85 9.18
CA PRO A 71 -17.64 -19.78 8.06
C PRO A 71 -18.97 -19.87 7.29
N GLU A 72 -20.08 -19.39 7.86
CA GLU A 72 -21.43 -19.49 7.29
C GLU A 72 -21.62 -18.58 6.07
N GLY A 73 -21.06 -17.37 6.04
CA GLY A 73 -21.19 -16.45 4.90
C GLY A 73 -20.12 -16.61 3.81
N ARG A 74 -19.34 -17.70 3.84
CA ARG A 74 -18.26 -17.98 2.88
C ARG A 74 -18.73 -18.88 1.76
N LEU A 75 -18.00 -18.87 0.64
CA LEU A 75 -18.24 -19.79 -0.47
C LEU A 75 -18.06 -21.25 -0.01
N ALA A 76 -18.88 -22.15 -0.56
CA ALA A 76 -18.81 -23.57 -0.25
C ALA A 76 -17.49 -24.20 -0.72
N SER A 77 -17.08 -23.95 -1.96
CA SER A 77 -15.84 -24.49 -2.55
C SER A 77 -15.26 -23.57 -3.62
N TYR A 78 -13.97 -23.74 -3.93
CA TYR A 78 -13.33 -23.06 -5.07
C TYR A 78 -13.88 -23.54 -6.41
N GLU A 79 -14.29 -24.81 -6.49
CA GLU A 79 -14.89 -25.38 -7.69
C GLU A 79 -16.21 -24.68 -8.02
N GLY A 80 -17.09 -24.50 -7.03
CA GLY A 80 -18.34 -23.76 -7.21
C GLY A 80 -18.12 -22.31 -7.62
N LEU A 81 -17.08 -21.66 -7.06
CA LEU A 81 -16.67 -20.31 -7.49
C LEU A 81 -16.27 -20.30 -8.98
N CYS A 82 -15.39 -21.22 -9.39
CA CYS A 82 -14.92 -21.29 -10.77
C CYS A 82 -16.07 -21.59 -11.73
N GLN A 83 -16.94 -22.55 -11.41
CA GLN A 83 -18.10 -22.90 -12.22
C GLN A 83 -19.06 -21.72 -12.41
N ALA A 84 -19.37 -20.98 -11.34
CA ALA A 84 -20.26 -19.83 -11.42
C ALA A 84 -19.64 -18.67 -12.24
N LEU A 85 -18.35 -18.39 -12.04
CA LEU A 85 -17.65 -17.37 -12.81
C LEU A 85 -17.48 -17.76 -14.29
N ALA A 86 -17.38 -19.05 -14.62
CA ALA A 86 -17.25 -19.53 -16.00
C ALA A 86 -18.40 -19.05 -16.91
N ILE A 87 -19.61 -18.88 -16.33
CA ILE A 87 -20.81 -18.42 -17.06
C ILE A 87 -20.62 -17.01 -17.64
N CYS A 88 -19.87 -16.14 -16.95
CA CYS A 88 -19.65 -14.74 -17.35
C CYS A 88 -18.18 -14.42 -17.65
N ALA A 89 -17.32 -15.43 -17.76
CA ALA A 89 -15.87 -15.27 -17.88
C ALA A 89 -15.44 -14.36 -19.04
N ALA A 90 -16.14 -14.43 -20.18
CA ALA A 90 -15.82 -13.64 -21.37
C ALA A 90 -16.15 -12.15 -21.23
N SER A 91 -17.08 -11.76 -20.34
CA SER A 91 -17.51 -10.37 -20.15
C SER A 91 -17.09 -9.77 -18.82
N LEU A 92 -16.58 -10.58 -17.88
CA LEU A 92 -16.27 -10.13 -16.53
C LEU A 92 -15.05 -9.21 -16.50
N GLU A 93 -15.30 -7.91 -16.27
CA GLU A 93 -14.28 -6.86 -16.21
C GLU A 93 -13.80 -6.57 -14.78
N SER A 94 -14.64 -6.80 -13.77
CA SER A 94 -14.33 -6.52 -12.36
C SER A 94 -14.83 -7.63 -11.44
N LEU A 95 -13.94 -8.15 -10.61
CA LEU A 95 -14.24 -9.13 -9.58
C LEU A 95 -13.75 -8.63 -8.22
N VAL A 96 -14.66 -8.54 -7.25
CA VAL A 96 -14.37 -8.12 -5.88
C VAL A 96 -14.81 -9.19 -4.90
N LEU A 97 -13.89 -9.71 -4.08
CA LEU A 97 -14.08 -10.79 -3.14
C LEU A 97 -13.80 -10.30 -1.71
N LEU A 98 -14.83 -10.07 -0.89
CA LEU A 98 -14.71 -9.49 0.45
C LEU A 98 -15.02 -10.52 1.56
N ASN A 99 -13.97 -11.15 2.07
CA ASN A 99 -13.98 -12.19 3.11
C ASN A 99 -14.76 -13.45 2.72
N VAL A 100 -14.82 -13.73 1.41
CA VAL A 100 -15.69 -14.75 0.82
C VAL A 100 -14.98 -16.05 0.46
N ALA A 101 -13.65 -16.11 0.56
CA ALA A 101 -12.92 -17.25 0.05
C ALA A 101 -13.41 -18.56 0.72
N PRO A 102 -13.39 -19.70 0.01
CA PRO A 102 -13.90 -20.98 0.50
C PRO A 102 -13.31 -21.46 1.83
N ARG A 103 -13.99 -22.40 2.49
CA ARG A 103 -13.58 -22.93 3.80
C ARG A 103 -12.19 -23.59 3.71
N ALA A 104 -11.34 -23.37 4.72
CA ALA A 104 -9.90 -23.62 4.66
C ALA A 104 -9.46 -25.09 4.50
N TYR A 105 -10.39 -26.04 4.60
CA TYR A 105 -10.13 -27.48 4.43
C TYR A 105 -10.22 -27.93 2.98
N ASP A 106 -10.88 -27.16 2.12
CA ASP A 106 -10.93 -27.42 0.69
C ASP A 106 -9.66 -26.86 0.07
N SER A 107 -8.61 -27.70 0.05
CA SER A 107 -7.45 -27.41 -0.78
C SER A 107 -7.86 -27.70 -2.23
N PRO A 108 -8.02 -26.68 -3.07
CA PRO A 108 -8.44 -26.87 -4.46
C PRO A 108 -7.46 -27.80 -5.19
N SER A 109 -8.00 -28.65 -6.07
CA SER A 109 -7.17 -29.44 -6.98
C SER A 109 -6.30 -28.48 -7.81
N PRO A 110 -5.00 -28.77 -8.01
CA PRO A 110 -4.11 -27.94 -8.84
C PRO A 110 -4.58 -27.82 -10.30
N SER A 111 -5.46 -28.71 -10.77
CA SER A 111 -6.09 -28.62 -12.09
C SER A 111 -7.22 -27.60 -12.19
N LEU A 112 -7.72 -27.09 -11.06
CA LEU A 112 -8.85 -26.19 -11.03
C LEU A 112 -8.36 -24.75 -11.23
N SER A 113 -8.46 -24.23 -12.45
CA SER A 113 -8.18 -22.82 -12.75
C SER A 113 -9.27 -22.25 -13.66
N ILE A 114 -9.55 -20.97 -13.51
CA ILE A 114 -10.48 -20.25 -14.39
C ILE A 114 -9.76 -19.11 -15.10
N SER A 115 -9.99 -18.98 -16.41
CA SER A 115 -9.51 -17.87 -17.21
C SER A 115 -10.58 -16.78 -17.30
N LEU A 116 -10.21 -15.55 -16.94
CA LEU A 116 -11.05 -14.36 -17.00
C LEU A 116 -10.39 -13.33 -17.95
N PRO A 117 -10.50 -13.53 -19.29
CA PRO A 117 -9.73 -12.77 -20.27
C PRO A 117 -10.11 -11.28 -20.37
N ALA A 118 -11.32 -10.91 -19.95
CA ALA A 118 -11.77 -9.52 -19.93
C ALA A 118 -11.45 -8.78 -18.62
N LEU A 119 -10.82 -9.46 -17.64
CA LEU A 119 -10.66 -8.93 -16.29
C LEU A 119 -9.71 -7.73 -16.28
N ARG A 120 -10.21 -6.60 -15.78
CA ARG A 120 -9.45 -5.35 -15.62
C ARG A 120 -9.16 -5.05 -14.17
N HIS A 121 -10.02 -5.48 -13.25
CA HIS A 121 -9.88 -5.22 -11.82
C HIS A 121 -10.18 -6.48 -11.02
N LEU A 122 -9.23 -6.91 -10.21
CA LEU A 122 -9.38 -7.99 -9.24
C LEU A 122 -9.09 -7.44 -7.86
N ARG A 123 -10.09 -7.44 -6.97
CA ARG A 123 -9.90 -7.07 -5.56
C ARG A 123 -10.24 -8.22 -4.65
N ILE A 124 -9.33 -8.56 -3.74
CA ILE A 124 -9.51 -9.62 -2.75
C ILE A 124 -9.20 -9.05 -1.37
N THR A 125 -10.10 -9.25 -0.41
CA THR A 125 -9.88 -8.87 0.98
C THR A 125 -10.21 -10.09 1.84
N ASP A 126 -9.19 -10.78 2.35
CA ASP A 126 -9.37 -11.98 3.19
C ASP A 126 -8.08 -12.28 3.96
N THR A 127 -7.96 -13.46 4.57
CA THR A 127 -6.71 -13.90 5.19
C THR A 127 -5.60 -14.13 4.15
N ALA A 128 -4.33 -14.01 4.56
CA ALA A 128 -3.17 -14.13 3.65
C ALA A 128 -3.23 -15.38 2.76
N ARG A 129 -3.42 -16.56 3.38
CA ARG A 129 -3.54 -17.85 2.69
C ARG A 129 -4.67 -17.86 1.65
N ARG A 130 -5.81 -17.22 1.95
CA ARG A 130 -6.99 -17.21 1.08
C ARG A 130 -6.79 -16.27 -0.11
N CYS A 131 -6.15 -15.12 0.09
CA CYS A 131 -5.72 -14.24 -1.00
C CYS A 131 -4.79 -14.97 -1.96
N THR A 132 -3.76 -15.62 -1.42
CA THR A 132 -2.78 -16.39 -2.20
C THR A 132 -3.45 -17.49 -3.00
N LEU A 133 -4.32 -18.30 -2.37
CA LEU A 133 -5.05 -19.36 -3.07
C LEU A 133 -5.93 -18.79 -4.18
N ALA A 134 -6.77 -17.79 -3.91
CA ALA A 134 -7.64 -17.20 -4.92
C ALA A 134 -6.85 -16.67 -6.13
N LEU A 135 -5.71 -16.00 -5.92
CA LEU A 135 -4.84 -15.54 -6.99
C LEU A 135 -4.21 -16.69 -7.80
N SER A 136 -3.90 -17.82 -7.17
CA SER A 136 -3.33 -18.98 -7.86
C SER A 136 -4.33 -19.69 -8.79
N HIS A 137 -5.65 -19.50 -8.60
CA HIS A 137 -6.68 -20.20 -9.37
C HIS A 137 -7.36 -19.34 -10.44
N ILE A 138 -7.09 -18.04 -10.45
CA ILE A 138 -7.66 -17.11 -11.43
C ILE A 138 -6.56 -16.69 -12.39
N ALA A 139 -6.68 -17.09 -13.65
CA ALA A 139 -5.87 -16.57 -14.73
C ALA A 139 -6.52 -15.28 -15.28
N PHE A 140 -5.72 -14.23 -15.40
CA PHE A 140 -6.14 -12.91 -15.85
C PHE A 140 -5.03 -12.27 -16.70
N PRO A 141 -5.36 -11.29 -17.57
CA PRO A 141 -4.36 -10.57 -18.37
C PRO A 141 -3.30 -9.84 -17.53
N ASP A 142 -2.10 -9.64 -18.10
CA ASP A 142 -1.03 -8.83 -17.46
C ASP A 142 -1.40 -7.35 -17.28
N SER A 143 -2.49 -6.91 -17.92
CA SER A 143 -3.03 -5.56 -17.78
C SER A 143 -4.04 -5.42 -16.62
N THR A 144 -4.33 -6.48 -15.89
CA THR A 144 -5.29 -6.45 -14.78
C THR A 144 -4.72 -5.68 -13.59
N HIS A 145 -5.52 -4.80 -12.99
CA HIS A 145 -5.20 -4.21 -11.70
C HIS A 145 -5.56 -5.19 -10.58
N ILE A 146 -4.58 -5.50 -9.72
CA ILE A 146 -4.75 -6.45 -8.61
C ILE A 146 -4.67 -5.70 -7.28
N GLY A 147 -5.73 -5.79 -6.47
CA GLY A 147 -5.76 -5.27 -5.10
C GLY A 147 -6.00 -6.38 -4.10
N CYS A 148 -4.99 -6.74 -3.30
CA CYS A 148 -5.12 -7.72 -2.22
C CYS A 148 -5.02 -7.03 -0.88
N THR A 149 -5.91 -7.34 0.06
CA THR A 149 -5.83 -6.84 1.42
C THR A 149 -5.90 -8.01 2.37
N ASN A 150 -4.80 -8.26 3.06
CA ASN A 150 -4.74 -9.19 4.15
C ASN A 150 -5.40 -8.61 5.39
N VAL A 151 -6.44 -9.27 5.91
CA VAL A 151 -7.14 -8.88 7.15
C VAL A 151 -6.72 -9.68 8.37
N ASP A 152 -5.76 -10.59 8.22
CA ASP A 152 -5.08 -11.29 9.31
C ASP A 152 -3.67 -10.72 9.56
N ASN A 153 -2.95 -11.27 10.54
CA ASN A 153 -1.60 -10.83 10.91
C ASN A 153 -0.49 -11.50 10.06
N GLY A 154 -0.84 -11.95 8.85
CA GLY A 154 0.04 -12.62 7.90
C GLY A 154 1.02 -11.66 7.21
N ALA A 155 2.12 -12.23 6.73
CA ALA A 155 3.18 -11.51 6.04
C ALA A 155 2.75 -11.05 4.63
N LEU A 156 3.45 -10.06 4.08
CA LEU A 156 3.22 -9.57 2.72
C LEU A 156 3.37 -10.70 1.70
N CYS A 157 4.48 -11.45 1.78
CA CYS A 157 4.76 -12.58 0.89
C CYS A 157 3.79 -13.75 1.08
N ALA A 158 3.07 -13.83 2.20
CA ALA A 158 2.06 -14.87 2.42
C ALA A 158 0.71 -14.53 1.77
N THR A 159 0.53 -13.28 1.32
CA THR A 159 -0.71 -12.75 0.72
C THR A 159 -0.72 -12.88 -0.81
N LEU A 160 0.46 -13.07 -1.41
CA LEU A 160 0.64 -13.25 -2.85
C LEU A 160 1.28 -14.60 -3.16
N PRO A 161 0.90 -15.27 -4.26
CA PRO A 161 1.64 -16.40 -4.78
C PRO A 161 2.90 -15.89 -5.51
N ILE A 162 3.98 -15.65 -4.77
CA ILE A 162 5.23 -15.07 -5.31
C ILE A 162 5.89 -15.90 -6.43
N ASP A 163 5.59 -17.19 -6.50
CA ASP A 163 6.08 -18.07 -7.57
C ASP A 163 5.17 -18.10 -8.80
N SER A 164 4.04 -17.37 -8.78
CA SER A 164 3.10 -17.29 -9.90
C SER A 164 3.66 -16.42 -11.03
N ALA A 165 3.61 -16.94 -12.26
CA ALA A 165 3.99 -16.21 -13.46
C ALA A 165 3.24 -14.88 -13.60
N SER A 166 1.94 -14.85 -13.28
CA SER A 166 1.13 -13.62 -13.37
C SER A 166 1.60 -12.56 -12.39
N VAL A 167 1.86 -12.92 -11.13
CA VAL A 167 2.37 -11.96 -10.13
C VAL A 167 3.76 -11.46 -10.53
N ASN A 168 4.62 -12.36 -10.99
CA ASN A 168 5.97 -12.01 -11.47
C ASN A 168 5.95 -11.08 -12.68
N ALA A 169 4.98 -11.22 -13.60
CA ALA A 169 4.80 -10.29 -14.70
C ALA A 169 4.47 -8.87 -14.21
N HIS A 170 3.58 -8.74 -13.23
CA HIS A 170 3.22 -7.43 -12.65
C HIS A 170 4.41 -6.80 -11.90
N LEU A 171 5.14 -7.60 -11.12
CA LEU A 171 6.36 -7.15 -10.42
C LEU A 171 7.45 -6.74 -11.40
N SER A 172 7.64 -7.46 -12.50
CA SER A 172 8.61 -7.13 -13.55
C SER A 172 8.25 -5.85 -14.31
N ALA A 173 6.96 -5.56 -14.46
CA ALA A 173 6.46 -4.33 -15.07
C ALA A 173 6.56 -3.10 -14.13
N THR A 174 6.84 -3.31 -12.84
CA THR A 174 6.87 -2.24 -11.83
C THR A 174 8.15 -1.42 -11.94
N ASP A 175 8.02 -0.12 -12.12
CA ASP A 175 9.13 0.86 -12.14
C ASP A 175 9.12 1.78 -10.92
N SER A 176 7.98 1.88 -10.22
CA SER A 176 7.82 2.71 -9.03
C SER A 176 7.03 1.97 -7.94
N VAL A 177 7.44 2.15 -6.69
CA VAL A 177 6.76 1.57 -5.52
C VAL A 177 6.35 2.69 -4.56
N ALA A 178 5.15 2.60 -4.01
CA ALA A 178 4.72 3.46 -2.90
C ALA A 178 4.33 2.60 -1.69
N ILE A 179 4.95 2.86 -0.54
CA ILE A 179 4.62 2.24 0.75
C ILE A 179 3.91 3.28 1.59
N ARG A 180 2.68 2.98 1.98
CA ARG A 180 1.82 3.89 2.74
C ARG A 180 1.36 3.20 4.01
N SER A 181 1.42 3.89 5.13
CA SER A 181 0.82 3.41 6.37
C SER A 181 -0.18 4.42 6.93
N THR A 182 -1.20 3.88 7.57
CA THR A 182 -2.28 4.58 8.23
C THR A 182 -2.42 4.03 9.64
N ALA A 183 -3.32 4.60 10.44
CA ALA A 183 -3.61 4.10 11.79
C ALA A 183 -4.13 2.65 11.82
N ASP A 184 -4.62 2.11 10.69
CA ASP A 184 -5.28 0.80 10.62
C ASP A 184 -4.66 -0.17 9.60
N ALA A 185 -3.90 0.31 8.63
CA ALA A 185 -3.35 -0.52 7.55
C ALA A 185 -2.02 0.02 6.99
N THR A 186 -1.19 -0.90 6.52
CA THR A 186 0.03 -0.63 5.75
C THR A 186 -0.14 -1.22 4.37
N SER A 187 0.14 -0.48 3.29
CA SER A 187 0.00 -0.96 1.92
C SER A 187 1.24 -0.71 1.08
N VAL A 188 1.49 -1.65 0.17
CA VAL A 188 2.56 -1.59 -0.84
C VAL A 188 1.88 -1.52 -2.21
N HIS A 189 2.12 -0.43 -2.91
CA HIS A 189 1.56 -0.12 -4.22
C HIS A 189 2.68 -0.22 -5.26
N CYS A 190 2.48 -1.06 -6.27
CA CYS A 190 3.36 -1.26 -7.40
C CYS A 190 2.76 -0.52 -8.60
N LEU A 191 3.52 0.42 -9.14
CA LEU A 191 3.12 1.30 -10.22
C LEU A 191 3.99 1.00 -11.45
N ALA A 192 3.40 1.17 -12.63
CA ALA A 192 4.06 0.95 -13.91
C ALA A 192 3.84 2.14 -14.86
N GLY A 193 4.91 2.54 -15.53
CA GLY A 193 4.89 3.50 -16.63
C GLY A 193 4.85 4.97 -16.20
N PRO A 194 4.92 5.90 -17.16
CA PRO A 194 5.10 7.33 -16.88
C PRO A 194 3.92 7.96 -16.12
N ASP A 195 2.71 7.42 -16.33
CA ASP A 195 1.48 7.88 -15.68
C ASP A 195 1.32 7.33 -14.26
N GLY A 196 2.24 6.45 -13.80
CA GLY A 196 2.18 5.82 -12.49
C GLY A 196 0.94 4.95 -12.31
N ARG A 197 0.59 4.15 -13.34
CA ARG A 197 -0.58 3.28 -13.29
C ARG A 197 -0.35 2.19 -12.26
N GLU A 198 -1.25 2.08 -11.28
CA GLU A 198 -1.20 0.99 -10.30
C GLU A 198 -1.51 -0.35 -10.99
N VAL A 199 -0.61 -1.32 -10.82
CA VAL A 199 -0.75 -2.69 -11.36
C VAL A 199 -1.02 -3.70 -10.25
N LEU A 200 -0.44 -3.48 -9.07
CA LEU A 200 -0.58 -4.35 -7.92
C LEU A 200 -0.58 -3.53 -6.63
N CYS A 201 -1.55 -3.76 -5.76
CA CYS A 201 -1.63 -3.18 -4.43
C CYS A 201 -1.81 -4.30 -3.40
N VAL A 202 -0.97 -4.34 -2.37
CA VAL A 202 -1.08 -5.29 -1.26
C VAL A 202 -1.20 -4.53 0.06
N GLY A 203 -2.31 -4.70 0.76
CA GLY A 203 -2.58 -4.11 2.08
C GLY A 203 -2.45 -5.14 3.20
N LEU A 204 -1.95 -4.69 4.35
CA LEU A 204 -1.85 -5.40 5.62
C LEU A 204 -2.70 -4.64 6.64
N ALA A 205 -3.87 -5.16 6.98
CA ALA A 205 -4.80 -4.52 7.89
C ALA A 205 -4.75 -5.12 9.30
N GLY A 206 -4.99 -4.29 10.32
CA GLY A 206 -5.19 -4.74 11.69
C GLY A 206 -4.16 -4.24 12.71
N ILE A 207 -4.30 -4.73 13.95
CA ILE A 207 -3.60 -4.21 15.14
C ILE A 207 -2.11 -4.64 15.15
N ARG A 208 -1.81 -5.85 14.63
CA ARG A 208 -0.43 -6.36 14.52
C ARG A 208 0.09 -6.29 13.09
N ARG A 209 -0.42 -5.34 12.30
CA ARG A 209 0.16 -5.04 10.99
C ARG A 209 1.61 -4.59 11.15
N GLY A 210 2.40 -4.85 10.13
CA GLY A 210 3.80 -4.45 10.06
C GLY A 210 4.46 -5.16 8.89
N LEU A 211 5.25 -4.42 8.13
CA LEU A 211 6.14 -5.02 7.14
C LEU A 211 7.21 -5.82 7.88
N ARG A 212 7.42 -7.08 7.48
CA ARG A 212 8.56 -7.84 7.99
C ARG A 212 9.84 -7.41 7.25
N PRO A 213 11.01 -7.42 7.90
CA PRO A 213 12.28 -6.99 7.29
C PRO A 213 12.53 -7.59 5.90
N ASP A 214 12.38 -8.91 5.76
CA ASP A 214 12.67 -9.61 4.50
C ASP A 214 11.53 -9.58 3.47
N ASP A 215 10.34 -9.08 3.82
CA ASP A 215 9.16 -9.23 2.95
C ASP A 215 9.33 -8.47 1.63
N LEU A 216 9.83 -7.23 1.69
CA LEU A 216 10.09 -6.45 0.48
C LEU A 216 11.23 -7.06 -0.33
N VAL A 217 12.30 -7.50 0.32
CA VAL A 217 13.45 -8.12 -0.35
C VAL A 217 13.03 -9.39 -1.08
N ARG A 218 12.19 -10.22 -0.46
CA ARG A 218 11.66 -11.43 -1.09
C ARG A 218 10.70 -11.12 -2.23
N LEU A 219 9.81 -10.15 -2.05
CA LEU A 219 8.82 -9.78 -3.05
C LEU A 219 9.48 -9.20 -4.32
N PHE A 220 10.47 -8.32 -4.17
CA PHE A 220 11.12 -7.65 -5.30
C PHE A 220 12.42 -8.32 -5.75
N ARG A 221 12.76 -9.52 -5.21
CA ARG A 221 14.00 -10.24 -5.53
C ARG A 221 14.16 -10.52 -7.03
N GLN A 222 13.06 -10.84 -7.71
CA GLN A 222 13.07 -11.26 -9.11
C GLN A 222 12.40 -10.21 -9.99
N GLY A 223 13.17 -9.54 -10.83
CA GLY A 223 12.67 -8.88 -12.04
C GLY A 223 12.27 -7.40 -11.92
N ALA A 224 11.91 -6.90 -10.73
CA ALA A 224 11.48 -5.52 -10.59
C ALA A 224 12.66 -4.53 -10.70
N ARG A 225 12.62 -3.63 -11.69
CA ARG A 225 13.58 -2.52 -11.83
C ARG A 225 12.99 -1.24 -11.24
N VAL A 226 12.74 -1.28 -9.93
CA VAL A 226 12.19 -0.13 -9.20
C VAL A 226 13.22 1.00 -9.18
N THR A 227 12.88 2.10 -9.83
CA THR A 227 13.70 3.32 -9.89
C THR A 227 13.19 4.43 -8.98
N ARG A 228 11.92 4.34 -8.54
CA ARG A 228 11.30 5.32 -7.65
C ARG A 228 10.62 4.63 -6.46
N LEU A 229 10.86 5.15 -5.26
CA LEU A 229 10.24 4.68 -4.03
C LEU A 229 9.67 5.85 -3.25
N THR A 230 8.39 5.79 -2.94
CA THR A 230 7.73 6.72 -2.02
C THR A 230 7.38 5.99 -0.74
N VAL A 231 7.76 6.53 0.42
CA VAL A 231 7.46 5.97 1.74
C VAL A 231 6.75 7.02 2.56
N ALA A 232 5.48 6.78 2.94
CA ALA A 232 4.66 7.76 3.62
C ALA A 232 3.90 7.20 4.82
N GLY A 233 3.82 7.98 5.90
CA GLY A 233 2.89 7.72 7.02
C GLY A 233 3.25 6.53 7.91
N LEU A 234 4.49 6.03 7.85
CA LEU A 234 4.92 4.88 8.65
C LEU A 234 4.90 5.18 10.15
N ASP A 235 4.51 4.17 10.91
CA ASP A 235 4.71 4.13 12.37
C ASP A 235 5.87 3.18 12.75
N GLY A 236 6.21 3.15 14.04
CA GLY A 236 7.35 2.35 14.53
C GLY A 236 7.29 0.85 14.26
N ARG A 237 6.12 0.29 13.92
CA ARG A 237 5.97 -1.12 13.55
C ARG A 237 6.41 -1.40 12.11
N ASP A 238 6.25 -0.43 11.22
CA ASP A 238 6.53 -0.60 9.78
C ASP A 238 7.99 -0.30 9.43
N VAL A 239 8.63 0.62 10.16
CA VAL A 239 10.00 1.09 9.89
C VAL A 239 11.03 -0.05 9.77
N PRO A 240 11.04 -1.07 10.65
CA PRO A 240 11.99 -2.18 10.51
C PRO A 240 11.80 -2.99 9.24
N GLY A 241 10.59 -2.98 8.66
CA GLY A 241 10.24 -3.70 7.44
C GLY A 241 10.60 -3.00 6.13
N VAL A 242 11.00 -1.73 6.18
CA VAL A 242 11.41 -0.98 4.98
C VAL A 242 12.88 -1.18 4.70
N GLU A 243 13.19 -2.30 4.04
CA GLU A 243 14.54 -2.61 3.60
C GLU A 243 14.81 -2.13 2.17
N PHE A 244 15.66 -1.10 2.05
CA PHE A 244 16.03 -0.54 0.74
C PHE A 244 16.87 -1.49 -0.13
N ARG A 245 17.40 -2.59 0.43
CA ARG A 245 18.02 -3.68 -0.34
C ARG A 245 17.07 -4.32 -1.34
N ALA A 246 15.76 -4.21 -1.11
CA ALA A 246 14.75 -4.63 -2.07
C ALA A 246 14.80 -3.84 -3.39
N PHE A 247 15.46 -2.68 -3.42
CA PHE A 247 15.45 -1.74 -4.54
C PHE A 247 16.87 -1.33 -4.97
N PRO A 248 17.67 -2.26 -5.55
CA PRO A 248 19.06 -1.98 -5.92
C PRO A 248 19.19 -0.93 -7.05
N HIS A 249 18.15 -0.74 -7.86
CA HIS A 249 18.11 0.19 -8.99
C HIS A 249 17.46 1.54 -8.64
N LEU A 250 17.26 1.82 -7.35
CA LEU A 250 16.57 3.02 -6.90
C LEU A 250 17.36 4.28 -7.26
N VAL A 251 16.71 5.21 -7.97
CA VAL A 251 17.25 6.50 -8.41
C VAL A 251 16.64 7.66 -7.63
N ARG A 252 15.36 7.53 -7.25
CA ARG A 252 14.62 8.55 -6.48
C ARG A 252 13.94 7.94 -5.26
N LEU A 253 14.16 8.56 -4.11
CA LEU A 253 13.54 8.21 -2.85
C LEU A 253 12.81 9.42 -2.27
N ASP A 254 11.49 9.29 -2.08
CA ASP A 254 10.65 10.28 -1.41
C ASP A 254 10.18 9.69 -0.07
N VAL A 255 10.55 10.29 1.07
CA VAL A 255 10.17 9.81 2.41
C VAL A 255 9.42 10.92 3.15
N SER A 256 8.22 10.62 3.65
CA SER A 256 7.41 11.57 4.42
C SER A 256 6.81 10.94 5.67
N GLY A 257 6.81 11.65 6.79
CA GLY A 257 6.17 11.19 8.03
C GLY A 257 6.96 11.46 9.31
N GLU A 258 6.37 11.16 10.46
CA GLU A 258 7.03 11.30 11.77
C GLU A 258 8.27 10.39 11.88
N MET A 259 8.22 9.24 11.21
CA MET A 259 9.29 8.24 11.22
C MET A 259 10.28 8.39 10.07
N ALA A 260 10.21 9.46 9.26
CA ALA A 260 11.07 9.65 8.10
C ALA A 260 12.57 9.52 8.43
N GLY A 261 13.03 10.14 9.52
CA GLY A 261 14.42 10.04 9.96
C GLY A 261 14.88 8.62 10.26
N TYR A 262 14.01 7.79 10.87
CA TYR A 262 14.32 6.39 11.16
C TYR A 262 14.36 5.53 9.90
N VAL A 263 13.45 5.79 8.95
CA VAL A 263 13.46 5.11 7.64
C VAL A 263 14.76 5.40 6.90
N LEU A 264 15.25 6.64 6.93
CA LEU A 264 16.50 7.03 6.26
C LEU A 264 17.74 6.35 6.85
N GLN A 265 17.73 5.96 8.13
CA GLN A 265 18.83 5.20 8.71
C GLN A 265 19.06 3.86 7.99
N ASN A 266 18.05 3.31 7.30
CA ASN A 266 18.21 2.10 6.48
C ASN A 266 19.12 2.31 5.27
N LEU A 267 19.32 3.55 4.78
CA LEU A 267 20.33 3.86 3.76
C LEU A 267 21.77 3.71 4.29
N ALA A 268 21.92 3.75 5.61
CA ALA A 268 23.19 3.74 6.33
C ALA A 268 23.50 2.38 6.99
N ARG A 269 22.68 1.33 6.77
CA ARG A 269 22.90 -0.01 7.34
C ARG A 269 23.88 -0.86 6.52
N ARG A 270 24.74 -1.62 7.20
CA ARG A 270 25.69 -2.58 6.59
C ARG A 270 25.06 -3.95 6.35
N ASP A 271 25.50 -4.62 5.29
CA ASP A 271 25.09 -6.00 4.93
C ASP A 271 25.39 -7.01 6.03
N ASP A 272 26.51 -6.85 6.75
CA ASP A 272 26.97 -7.81 7.76
C ASP A 272 26.12 -7.87 9.05
N GLU A 273 25.23 -6.90 9.28
CA GLU A 273 24.35 -6.91 10.47
C GLU A 273 23.10 -7.78 10.30
N ALA A 274 22.87 -8.31 9.09
CA ALA A 274 21.76 -9.20 8.77
C ALA A 274 22.21 -10.67 8.65
N GLY A 275 22.91 -11.19 9.66
CA GLY A 275 22.97 -12.63 9.96
C GLY A 275 23.34 -13.60 8.83
N ASP A 276 24.31 -13.27 7.96
CA ASP A 276 24.84 -14.22 6.97
C ASP A 276 26.07 -14.95 7.54
N LEU A 277 25.97 -16.28 7.67
CA LEU A 277 26.98 -17.16 8.28
C LEU A 277 28.18 -17.46 7.37
N ASP A 278 28.26 -16.88 6.17
CA ASP A 278 29.37 -17.10 5.24
C ASP A 278 30.33 -15.91 5.21
N GLY A 279 31.45 -16.08 5.93
CA GLY A 279 32.54 -15.12 6.13
C GLY A 279 33.39 -14.80 4.89
N VAL A 280 32.76 -14.41 3.79
CA VAL A 280 33.46 -13.73 2.69
C VAL A 280 33.19 -12.24 2.84
N ARG A 281 34.22 -11.49 3.28
CA ARG A 281 34.25 -10.02 3.28
C ARG A 281 34.01 -9.50 1.87
N ARG A 282 32.75 -9.43 1.44
CA ARG A 282 32.35 -8.73 0.22
C ARG A 282 32.64 -7.25 0.48
N ARG A 283 33.37 -6.60 -0.44
CA ARG A 283 33.42 -5.14 -0.49
C ARG A 283 32.00 -4.63 -0.34
N GLY A 284 31.76 -3.79 0.68
CA GLY A 284 30.41 -3.32 1.02
C GLY A 284 29.71 -2.80 -0.22
N ASN A 285 28.65 -3.49 -0.63
CA ASN A 285 27.79 -2.98 -1.68
C ASN A 285 26.89 -1.97 -1.00
N GLY A 286 27.11 -0.68 -1.27
CA GLY A 286 26.27 0.38 -0.73
C GLY A 286 24.80 0.15 -1.07
N VAL A 287 23.90 0.37 -0.11
CA VAL A 287 22.46 0.29 -0.33
C VAL A 287 22.02 1.39 -1.31
N CYS A 288 21.29 0.99 -2.35
CA CYS A 288 20.86 1.87 -3.46
C CYS A 288 22.03 2.70 -4.04
N PRO A 289 23.00 2.06 -4.73
CA PRO A 289 24.19 2.75 -5.23
C PRO A 289 23.87 3.77 -6.33
N GLY A 290 22.73 3.64 -7.02
CA GLY A 290 22.26 4.56 -8.05
C GLY A 290 21.35 5.69 -7.55
N LEU A 291 21.20 5.88 -6.23
CA LEU A 291 20.31 6.91 -5.70
C LEU A 291 20.84 8.31 -6.05
N GLU A 292 20.07 9.08 -6.82
CA GLU A 292 20.41 10.43 -7.28
C GLU A 292 19.59 11.50 -6.56
N THR A 293 18.31 11.23 -6.30
CA THR A 293 17.40 12.22 -5.70
C THR A 293 16.83 11.70 -4.39
N LEU A 294 17.00 12.48 -3.32
CA LEU A 294 16.40 12.24 -2.01
C LEU A 294 15.47 13.40 -1.65
N VAL A 295 14.20 13.11 -1.41
CA VAL A 295 13.21 14.07 -0.90
C VAL A 295 12.71 13.62 0.45
N VAL A 296 12.76 14.49 1.45
CA VAL A 296 12.40 14.17 2.84
C VAL A 296 11.43 15.20 3.40
N ASP A 297 10.24 14.77 3.80
CA ASP A 297 9.26 15.63 4.48
C ASP A 297 9.01 15.12 5.90
N PHE A 298 9.61 15.79 6.88
CA PHE A 298 9.46 15.42 8.29
C PHE A 298 8.09 15.89 8.81
N HIS A 299 7.33 15.00 9.44
CA HIS A 299 6.08 15.42 10.07
C HIS A 299 6.27 15.77 11.53
N PHE A 300 5.58 16.82 11.98
CA PHE A 300 5.49 17.20 13.38
C PHE A 300 4.02 17.28 13.80
N ALA A 301 3.71 16.76 15.00
CA ALA A 301 2.35 16.60 15.47
C ALA A 301 1.72 17.92 15.95
N GLN A 302 0.43 18.08 15.68
CA GLN A 302 -0.42 19.11 16.30
C GLN A 302 -0.99 18.60 17.64
N GLY A 303 -0.56 19.16 18.78
CA GLY A 303 -1.21 18.94 20.08
C GLY A 303 -0.30 18.96 21.32
N THR A 304 -0.94 18.86 22.49
CA THR A 304 -0.37 19.11 23.83
C THR A 304 0.75 18.16 24.30
N VAL A 305 1.02 17.05 23.59
CA VAL A 305 1.99 16.02 24.04
C VAL A 305 3.31 16.05 23.26
N LYS A 306 3.39 16.76 22.12
CA LYS A 306 4.62 16.96 21.31
C LYS A 306 4.69 18.34 20.64
N GLY A 307 3.86 19.29 21.08
CA GLY A 307 3.52 20.53 20.37
C GLY A 307 4.52 21.68 20.49
N GLU A 308 5.72 21.48 21.04
CA GLU A 308 6.69 22.56 21.25
C GLU A 308 7.12 23.21 19.93
N LEU A 309 7.42 22.42 18.90
CA LEU A 309 7.82 22.93 17.59
C LEU A 309 6.68 23.65 16.86
N GLY A 310 5.47 23.06 16.89
CA GLY A 310 4.29 23.69 16.26
C GLY A 310 3.88 24.98 16.95
N ALA A 311 3.95 25.04 18.29
CA ALA A 311 3.69 26.26 19.05
C ALA A 311 4.80 27.31 18.82
N ALA A 312 6.07 26.91 18.84
CA ALA A 312 7.20 27.78 18.56
C ALA A 312 7.10 28.42 17.18
N LEU A 313 6.82 27.63 16.14
CA LEU A 313 6.65 28.14 14.78
C LEU A 313 5.49 29.14 14.66
N ARG A 314 4.37 28.91 15.35
CA ARG A 314 3.21 29.83 15.36
C ARG A 314 3.48 31.09 16.16
N ASN A 315 4.28 31.00 17.21
CA ASN A 315 4.67 32.12 18.07
C ASN A 315 5.89 32.88 17.51
N GLY A 316 6.47 32.44 16.40
CA GLY A 316 7.67 33.04 15.80
C GLY A 316 8.92 32.84 16.64
N ASP A 317 8.99 31.79 17.46
CA ASP A 317 10.20 31.44 18.22
C ASP A 317 11.23 30.78 17.29
N VAL A 318 12.11 31.62 16.75
CA VAL A 318 13.16 31.23 15.79
C VAL A 318 14.16 30.25 16.41
N SER A 319 14.40 30.32 17.72
CA SER A 319 15.44 29.51 18.38
C SER A 319 15.13 28.02 18.36
N VAL A 320 13.86 27.65 18.58
CA VAL A 320 13.38 26.27 18.53
C VAL A 320 13.40 25.74 17.09
N VAL A 321 13.08 26.60 16.13
CA VAL A 321 13.08 26.27 14.70
C VAL A 321 14.50 26.01 14.20
N GLU A 322 15.45 26.87 14.54
CA GLU A 322 16.87 26.68 14.23
C GLU A 322 17.42 25.41 14.88
N ALA A 323 17.08 25.16 16.15
CA ALA A 323 17.50 23.94 16.85
C ALA A 323 16.96 22.66 16.20
N ASP A 324 15.69 22.65 15.78
CA ASP A 324 15.11 21.54 15.03
C ASP A 324 15.80 21.35 13.68
N LEU A 325 16.01 22.43 12.92
CA LEU A 325 16.70 22.37 11.64
C LEU A 325 18.15 21.85 11.79
N HIS A 326 18.88 22.31 12.79
CA HIS A 326 20.22 21.80 13.13
C HIS A 326 20.20 20.30 13.42
N ARG A 327 19.23 19.83 14.22
CA ARG A 327 19.07 18.41 14.53
C ARG A 327 18.82 17.59 13.27
N ARG A 328 17.88 18.01 12.41
CA ARG A 328 17.55 17.30 11.16
C ARG A 328 18.72 17.29 10.17
N CYS A 329 19.40 18.42 10.00
CA CYS A 329 20.60 18.50 9.16
C CYS A 329 21.70 17.58 9.69
N THR A 330 21.91 17.53 11.01
CA THR A 330 22.89 16.63 11.62
C THR A 330 22.55 15.15 11.38
N GLU A 331 21.27 14.78 11.46
CA GLU A 331 20.82 13.42 11.13
C GLU A 331 21.06 13.06 9.66
N LEU A 332 20.72 13.97 8.74
CA LEU A 332 20.94 13.77 7.31
C LEU A 332 22.42 13.69 6.95
N VAL A 333 23.26 14.58 7.50
CA VAL A 333 24.73 14.55 7.34
C VAL A 333 25.27 13.20 7.78
N ARG A 334 24.85 12.70 8.94
CA ARG A 334 25.28 11.40 9.46
C ARG A 334 24.91 10.27 8.50
N THR A 335 23.66 10.21 8.07
CA THR A 335 23.16 9.17 7.15
C THR A 335 23.88 9.20 5.81
N LEU A 336 24.03 10.38 5.19
CA LEU A 336 24.67 10.52 3.88
C LEU A 336 26.18 10.25 3.94
N ALA A 337 26.87 10.76 4.97
CA ALA A 337 28.29 10.47 5.16
C ALA A 337 28.54 8.98 5.39
N GLN A 338 27.70 8.32 6.19
CA GLN A 338 27.80 6.87 6.41
C GLN A 338 27.52 6.08 5.13
N ARG A 339 26.51 6.47 4.34
CA ARG A 339 26.26 5.85 3.03
C ARG A 339 27.46 5.98 2.09
N LEU A 340 28.10 7.15 2.03
CA LEU A 340 29.30 7.38 1.23
C LEU A 340 30.47 6.50 1.69
N GLN A 341 30.69 6.38 3.01
CA GLN A 341 31.70 5.48 3.58
C GLN A 341 31.46 3.99 3.23
N MET A 342 30.21 3.61 2.98
CA MET A 342 29.84 2.25 2.56
C MET A 342 29.89 2.05 1.04
N GLY A 343 30.44 2.99 0.28
CA GLY A 343 30.58 2.88 -1.17
C GLY A 343 29.34 3.31 -1.97
N GLY A 344 28.38 3.99 -1.34
CA GLY A 344 27.34 4.71 -2.07
C GLY A 344 27.90 5.90 -2.85
N SER A 345 27.28 6.24 -3.97
CA SER A 345 27.53 7.48 -4.72
C SER A 345 27.03 8.71 -3.95
N ASN A 346 27.53 9.91 -4.24
CA ASN A 346 26.83 11.11 -3.76
C ASN A 346 25.47 11.23 -4.44
N ILE A 347 24.48 11.76 -3.71
CA ILE A 347 23.20 12.13 -4.33
C ILE A 347 23.38 13.43 -5.11
N SER A 348 22.70 13.56 -6.24
CA SER A 348 22.74 14.76 -7.09
C SER A 348 21.74 15.83 -6.64
N ARG A 349 20.72 15.46 -5.86
CA ARG A 349 19.72 16.41 -5.34
C ARG A 349 19.19 15.97 -3.98
N LEU A 350 19.18 16.90 -3.04
CA LEU A 350 18.54 16.74 -1.75
C LEU A 350 17.44 17.81 -1.61
N GLU A 351 16.23 17.37 -1.34
CA GLU A 351 15.15 18.25 -0.91
C GLU A 351 14.69 17.81 0.46
N PHE A 352 14.53 18.75 1.39
CA PHE A 352 13.94 18.42 2.67
C PHE A 352 13.08 19.54 3.22
N GLY A 353 12.10 19.18 4.03
CA GLY A 353 11.15 20.11 4.63
C GLY A 353 10.49 19.50 5.83
N CYS A 354 9.64 20.30 6.46
CA CYS A 354 8.84 19.88 7.59
C CYS A 354 7.38 20.26 7.36
N THR A 355 6.47 19.33 7.55
CA THR A 355 5.03 19.57 7.38
C THR A 355 4.28 19.27 8.68
N GLU A 356 3.39 20.18 9.08
CA GLU A 356 2.53 19.96 10.24
C GLU A 356 1.53 18.86 9.93
N GLN A 357 1.46 17.83 10.77
CA GLN A 357 0.42 16.82 10.66
C GLN A 357 -0.86 17.33 11.34
N SER A 358 -1.83 17.77 10.54
CA SER A 358 -3.16 18.13 11.05
C SER A 358 -3.87 16.89 11.62
N ARG A 359 -4.51 17.01 12.78
CA ARG A 359 -5.38 15.95 13.29
C ARG A 359 -6.49 15.69 12.26
N PHE A 360 -6.48 14.49 11.67
CA PHE A 360 -7.45 13.97 10.71
C PHE A 360 -7.51 14.66 9.34
N VAL A 361 -7.00 13.97 8.32
CA VAL A 361 -7.57 14.00 6.96
C VAL A 361 -7.82 12.55 6.57
N GLY A 362 -9.07 12.22 6.25
CA GLY A 362 -9.49 10.88 5.87
C GLY A 362 -8.79 10.34 4.62
N PRO A 363 -9.19 9.15 4.13
CA PRO A 363 -8.47 8.39 3.09
C PRO A 363 -8.40 9.04 1.71
N ASN A 364 -9.03 10.20 1.51
CA ASN A 364 -8.92 10.99 0.29
C ASN A 364 -7.81 12.03 0.47
N GLU A 365 -6.61 11.70 0.01
CA GLU A 365 -5.51 12.62 -0.25
C GLU A 365 -5.97 13.73 -1.23
N ARG A 366 -6.67 14.74 -0.71
CA ARG A 366 -6.60 16.07 -1.33
C ARG A 366 -5.24 16.61 -0.92
N LYS A 367 -4.41 16.90 -1.91
CA LYS A 367 -3.24 17.77 -1.82
C LYS A 367 -3.69 19.10 -1.24
N CYS A 368 -3.82 19.19 0.09
CA CYS A 368 -3.96 20.48 0.75
C CYS A 368 -2.67 21.22 0.43
N THR A 369 -2.78 22.31 -0.29
CA THR A 369 -1.61 23.12 -0.60
C THR A 369 -1.20 23.77 0.72
N PRO A 370 0.02 23.55 1.21
CA PRO A 370 0.44 24.15 2.48
C PRO A 370 0.28 25.66 2.38
N THR A 371 -0.46 26.21 3.33
CA THR A 371 -1.06 27.55 3.24
C THR A 371 -0.13 28.63 3.80
N LEU A 372 0.85 28.21 4.62
CA LEU A 372 1.85 29.09 5.20
C LEU A 372 3.22 28.42 5.11
N ARG A 373 4.21 29.14 4.55
CA ARG A 373 5.62 28.77 4.59
C ARG A 373 6.31 29.66 5.61
N VAL A 374 6.83 29.06 6.67
CA VAL A 374 7.67 29.76 7.64
C VAL A 374 9.12 29.46 7.33
N TRP A 375 9.88 30.53 7.13
CA TRP A 375 11.34 30.50 7.01
C TRP A 375 11.92 30.98 8.35
N PRO A 376 13.07 30.45 8.78
CA PRO A 376 13.93 31.15 9.73
C PRO A 376 14.15 32.57 9.20
N THR A 377 14.01 33.61 10.04
CA THR A 377 13.98 35.00 9.59
C THR A 377 15.24 35.40 8.81
N GLY A 378 15.06 36.13 7.69
CA GLY A 378 16.12 36.48 6.73
C GLY A 378 16.22 35.44 5.60
N SER A 379 16.20 35.88 4.34
CA SER A 379 16.06 34.98 3.16
C SER A 379 17.16 33.92 3.00
N GLU A 380 18.20 33.95 3.84
CA GLU A 380 19.37 33.05 3.79
C GLU A 380 19.89 32.58 5.17
N SER A 381 19.21 32.86 6.29
CA SER A 381 19.72 32.54 7.64
C SER A 381 19.89 31.04 7.93
N TRP A 382 19.24 30.18 7.16
CA TRP A 382 19.35 28.73 7.24
C TRP A 382 20.54 28.15 6.44
N ARG A 383 21.14 28.91 5.53
CA ARG A 383 22.25 28.43 4.67
C ARG A 383 23.44 27.89 5.49
N PRO A 384 23.91 28.56 6.56
CA PRO A 384 25.01 28.04 7.37
C PRO A 384 24.69 26.68 8.02
N ILE A 385 23.41 26.40 8.29
CA ILE A 385 22.96 25.16 8.91
C ILE A 385 23.02 23.99 7.90
N VAL A 386 22.79 24.27 6.62
CA VAL A 386 22.78 23.26 5.55
C VAL A 386 24.12 23.12 4.82
N GLU A 387 25.07 24.04 4.99
CA GLU A 387 26.40 23.98 4.37
C GLU A 387 27.09 22.60 4.52
N PRO A 388 26.98 21.89 5.67
CA PRO A 388 27.54 20.55 5.77
C PRO A 388 26.89 19.52 4.82
N LEU A 389 25.61 19.69 4.47
CA LEU A 389 24.93 18.85 3.48
C LEU A 389 25.38 19.18 2.06
N GLU A 390 25.65 20.44 1.74
CA GLU A 390 26.15 20.87 0.43
C GLU A 390 27.51 20.21 0.08
N LYS A 391 28.29 19.80 1.09
CA LYS A 391 29.54 19.06 0.91
C LYS A 391 29.35 17.56 0.60
N LEU A 392 28.13 17.04 0.79
CA LEU A 392 27.78 15.62 0.63
C LEU A 392 26.82 15.37 -0.55
N VAL A 393 26.44 16.43 -1.28
CA VAL A 393 25.48 16.41 -2.38
C VAL A 393 26.16 17.06 -3.59
N ASP A 394 26.17 16.39 -4.74
CA ASP A 394 26.85 16.89 -5.95
C ASP A 394 26.09 18.04 -6.63
N GLY A 395 24.85 18.29 -6.20
CA GLY A 395 23.98 19.34 -6.75
C GLY A 395 23.16 20.06 -5.68
N PRO A 396 21.93 20.51 -5.99
CA PRO A 396 21.21 21.42 -5.09
C PRO A 396 20.75 20.74 -3.80
N VAL A 397 20.97 21.44 -2.68
CA VAL A 397 20.33 21.21 -1.39
C VAL A 397 19.22 22.23 -1.22
N VAL A 398 17.97 21.76 -1.25
CA VAL A 398 16.77 22.59 -1.17
C VAL A 398 16.08 22.36 0.16
N PHE A 399 16.17 23.33 1.06
CA PHE A 399 15.27 23.40 2.21
C PHE A 399 13.94 24.03 1.76
N THR A 400 12.84 23.29 1.86
CA THR A 400 11.52 23.74 1.42
C THR A 400 10.76 24.54 2.47
N GLY A 401 11.29 24.63 3.69
CA GLY A 401 10.70 25.35 4.81
C GLY A 401 9.80 24.50 5.70
N TYR A 402 9.15 25.18 6.64
CA TYR A 402 8.10 24.60 7.48
C TYR A 402 6.73 24.93 6.87
N HIS A 403 5.92 23.90 6.66
CA HIS A 403 4.64 23.94 5.98
C HIS A 403 3.50 23.68 6.96
N PHE A 404 2.47 24.53 6.90
CA PHE A 404 1.25 24.39 7.69
C PHE A 404 0.06 24.11 6.79
N PHE A 405 -0.84 23.24 7.23
CA PHE A 405 -2.19 23.22 6.69
C PHE A 405 -2.99 24.29 7.41
N ALA A 406 -3.49 25.30 6.69
CA ALA A 406 -4.56 26.10 7.24
C ALA A 406 -5.75 25.13 7.43
N VAL A 407 -6.14 24.94 8.69
CA VAL A 407 -7.52 24.56 8.95
C VAL A 407 -8.30 25.77 8.43
N ASP A 408 -9.00 25.62 7.30
CA ASP A 408 -10.07 26.54 6.96
C ASP A 408 -10.88 26.67 8.24
N GLN A 409 -10.80 27.85 8.86
CA GLN A 409 -11.76 28.21 9.86
C GLN A 409 -13.09 28.12 9.12
N LEU A 410 -13.77 26.99 9.28
CA LEU A 410 -15.22 26.91 9.22
C LEU A 410 -15.68 27.96 10.22
N LYS A 411 -15.78 29.20 9.71
CA LYS A 411 -16.70 30.21 10.17
C LYS A 411 -18.08 29.58 10.02
N ALA A 412 -18.44 28.76 10.99
CA ALA A 412 -19.82 28.53 11.33
C ALA A 412 -20.13 29.52 12.47
N GLN A 413 -21.15 30.30 12.19
CA GLN A 413 -21.71 31.43 12.92
C GLN A 413 -21.95 31.19 14.40
#